data_AF-T1RTP7-F1
#
_entry.id   AF-T1RTP7-F1
#
_cell.length_a   1.000
_cell.length_b   1.000
_cell.length_c   1.000
_cell.angle_alpha   90.00
_cell.angle_beta   90.00
_cell.angle_gamma   90.00
#
_symmetry.space_group_name_H-M   'P 1'
#
loop_
_entity.id
_entity.type
_entity.pdbx_description
1 polymer ?
#
loop_
_entity_poly.entity_id
_entity_poly.type
_entity_poly.pdbx_seq_one_letter_code
_entity_poly.pdbx_strand_id
1 'polypeptide(L)'
;QKYADYATFKLGPEVDAYRLTYAYYFGGDAGDAFDGFDFGDDPSDKFYTSHNGMQFSTPDKDNDKYHENCAKDEGSGWWMNRCHAAHLNGKYYQSGKYTEKDSQNGFDDGIIWATWHSRWYSLKETTMKIIPINRIAAGGQESGSKQFGGLGDI
;
A
#
# COMPACT_ATOMS: atom_id res chain seq x y z
N GLN A 1 6.78 -5.13 -14.84
CA GLN A 1 6.50 -5.44 -13.42
C GLN A 1 7.00 -4.27 -12.60
N LYS A 2 6.19 -3.77 -11.67
CA LYS A 2 6.53 -2.67 -10.76
C LYS A 2 6.48 -3.18 -9.32
N TYR A 3 7.18 -2.53 -8.40
CA TYR A 3 7.17 -2.92 -6.99
C TYR A 3 7.17 -1.71 -6.05
N ALA A 4 6.76 -1.97 -4.80
CA ALA A 4 6.80 -1.05 -3.67
C ALA A 4 7.16 -1.86 -2.42
N ASP A 5 8.26 -1.48 -1.77
CA ASP A 5 8.79 -2.15 -0.59
C ASP A 5 8.60 -1.27 0.65
N TYR A 6 8.23 -1.89 1.76
CA TYR A 6 7.98 -1.22 3.04
C TYR A 6 8.80 -1.85 4.15
N ALA A 7 9.51 -1.03 4.92
CA ALA A 7 10.37 -1.48 5.99
C ALA A 7 9.57 -1.79 7.26
N THR A 8 9.96 -2.85 7.98
CA THR A 8 9.36 -3.23 9.28
C THR A 8 7.84 -3.45 9.18
N PHE A 9 7.37 -4.07 8.09
CA PHE A 9 5.97 -4.46 7.92
C PHE A 9 5.51 -5.37 9.06
N LYS A 10 4.37 -5.03 9.67
CA LYS A 10 3.75 -5.79 10.75
C LYS A 10 2.23 -5.66 10.70
N LEU A 11 1.56 -6.71 11.17
CA LEU A 11 0.13 -6.70 11.46
C LEU A 11 -0.09 -6.79 12.96
N GLY A 12 -1.04 -6.01 13.48
CA GLY A 12 -1.51 -6.12 14.85
C GLY A 12 -2.16 -7.48 15.13
N PRO A 13 -2.37 -7.84 16.40
CA PRO A 13 -3.18 -9.00 16.76
C PRO A 13 -4.67 -8.76 16.42
N GLU A 14 -5.48 -9.81 16.48
CA GLU A 14 -6.93 -9.73 16.21
C GLU A 14 -7.67 -8.72 17.11
N VAL A 15 -7.24 -8.59 18.38
CA VAL A 15 -7.81 -7.61 19.32
C VAL A 15 -7.59 -6.15 18.87
N ASP A 16 -6.59 -5.92 18.01
CA ASP A 16 -6.33 -4.65 17.34
C ASP A 16 -6.73 -4.70 15.85
N ALA A 17 -7.64 -5.62 15.49
CA ALA A 17 -8.18 -5.80 14.15
C ALA A 17 -7.10 -5.88 13.05
N TYR A 18 -6.02 -6.62 13.31
CA TYR A 18 -4.95 -6.86 12.33
C TYR A 18 -4.35 -5.58 11.71
N ARG A 19 -4.25 -4.51 12.50
CA ARG A 19 -3.76 -3.19 12.07
C ARG A 19 -2.47 -3.27 11.26
N LEU A 20 -2.47 -2.68 10.07
CA LEU A 20 -1.27 -2.52 9.25
C LEU A 20 -0.36 -1.49 9.87
N THR A 21 0.91 -1.83 10.08
CA THR A 21 1.95 -0.86 10.41
C THR A 21 3.22 -1.14 9.63
N TYR A 22 3.92 -0.09 9.23
CA TYR A 22 5.27 -0.16 8.70
C TYR A 22 6.06 1.08 9.15
N ALA A 23 7.38 0.96 9.19
CA ALA A 23 8.24 2.06 9.66
C ALA A 23 8.36 3.18 8.62
N TYR A 24 8.63 2.82 7.36
CA TYR A 24 8.75 3.77 6.24
C TYR A 24 8.70 3.02 4.91
N TYR A 25 8.44 3.77 3.83
CA TYR A 25 8.60 3.27 2.46
C TYR A 25 10.08 3.10 2.12
N PHE A 26 10.47 1.87 1.82
CA PHE A 26 11.85 1.50 1.54
C PHE A 26 12.26 1.90 0.11
N GLY A 27 11.33 1.84 -0.83
CA GLY A 27 11.58 2.19 -2.23
C GLY A 27 10.78 1.33 -3.20
N GLY A 28 10.91 1.63 -4.48
CA GLY A 28 10.15 0.97 -5.53
C GLY A 28 9.74 1.92 -6.63
N ASP A 29 9.43 1.36 -7.79
CA ASP A 29 9.06 2.10 -8.99
C ASP A 29 7.55 2.08 -9.27
N ALA A 30 6.75 1.52 -8.34
CA ALA A 30 5.30 1.69 -8.26
C ALA A 30 4.88 2.92 -7.43
N GLY A 31 5.78 3.47 -6.61
CA GLY A 31 5.50 4.57 -5.68
C GLY A 31 4.81 4.14 -4.38
N ASP A 32 4.77 5.05 -3.40
CA ASP A 32 4.21 4.81 -2.06
C ASP A 32 2.72 5.15 -2.00
N ALA A 33 1.87 4.21 -2.38
CA ALA A 33 0.42 4.38 -2.28
C ALA A 33 -0.12 4.18 -0.86
N PHE A 34 0.64 3.55 0.06
CA PHE A 34 0.20 3.38 1.45
C PHE A 34 0.33 4.65 2.29
N ASP A 35 1.18 5.59 1.88
CA ASP A 35 1.20 6.96 2.42
C ASP A 35 0.00 7.80 1.94
N GLY A 36 -0.89 7.22 1.13
CA GLY A 36 -2.05 7.88 0.56
C GLY A 36 -1.75 8.70 -0.69
N PHE A 37 -2.80 9.00 -1.45
CA PHE A 37 -2.70 9.67 -2.74
C PHE A 37 -3.68 10.85 -2.81
N ASP A 38 -3.20 11.98 -3.33
CA ASP A 38 -4.06 13.14 -3.60
C ASP A 38 -4.75 12.95 -4.94
N PHE A 39 -6.05 12.67 -4.88
CA PHE A 39 -6.89 12.43 -6.04
C PHE A 39 -7.44 13.73 -6.65
N GLY A 40 -7.37 14.85 -5.91
CA GLY A 40 -7.86 16.16 -6.31
C GLY A 40 -9.36 16.37 -6.09
N ASP A 41 -10.07 15.43 -5.46
CA ASP A 41 -11.50 15.54 -5.16
C ASP A 41 -11.71 16.29 -3.83
N ASP A 42 -10.83 16.06 -2.85
CA ASP A 42 -10.78 16.73 -1.55
C ASP A 42 -9.32 17.06 -1.19
N PRO A 43 -8.99 18.26 -0.67
CA PRO A 43 -7.62 18.61 -0.27
C PRO A 43 -7.02 17.68 0.80
N SER A 44 -7.85 16.85 1.43
CA SER A 44 -7.47 15.86 2.44
C SER A 44 -7.37 14.44 1.89
N ASP A 45 -7.52 14.22 0.57
CA ASP A 45 -7.53 12.90 -0.07
C ASP A 45 -6.35 12.04 0.35
N LYS A 46 -5.14 12.61 0.34
CA LYS A 46 -3.92 11.90 0.75
C LYS A 46 -4.02 11.36 2.19
N PHE A 47 -4.55 12.16 3.11
CA PHE A 47 -4.74 11.72 4.49
C PHE A 47 -5.79 10.61 4.57
N TYR A 48 -6.91 10.79 3.89
CA TYR A 48 -8.07 9.89 3.88
C TYR A 48 -7.82 8.56 3.18
N THR A 49 -6.82 8.47 2.33
CA THR A 49 -6.53 7.29 1.52
C THR A 49 -5.27 6.55 1.98
N SER A 50 -4.62 7.00 3.05
CA SER A 50 -3.44 6.38 3.66
C SER A 50 -3.78 5.12 4.46
N HIS A 51 -2.86 4.14 4.49
CA HIS A 51 -3.10 2.82 5.09
C HIS A 51 -2.24 2.53 6.32
N ASN A 52 -1.15 3.28 6.54
CA ASN A 52 -0.30 3.04 7.71
C ASN A 52 -1.08 3.33 8.99
N GLY A 53 -1.17 2.34 9.87
CA GLY A 53 -1.95 2.40 11.10
C GLY A 53 -3.44 2.07 10.91
N MET A 54 -3.91 1.71 9.71
CA MET A 54 -5.32 1.33 9.51
C MET A 54 -5.60 -0.08 10.00
N GLN A 55 -6.79 -0.25 10.58
CA GLN A 55 -7.32 -1.55 10.98
C GLN A 55 -7.88 -2.28 9.76
N PHE A 56 -7.89 -3.61 9.81
CA PHE A 56 -8.44 -4.42 8.73
C PHE A 56 -9.97 -4.43 8.82
N SER A 57 -10.62 -4.10 7.71
CA SER A 57 -12.08 -4.10 7.57
C SER A 57 -12.51 -5.19 6.59
N THR A 58 -13.69 -5.75 6.81
CA THR A 58 -14.37 -6.72 5.93
C THR A 58 -15.84 -6.33 5.77
N PRO A 59 -16.57 -6.88 4.77
CA PRO A 59 -17.98 -6.53 4.57
C PRO A 59 -18.88 -6.73 5.80
N ASP A 60 -18.51 -7.63 6.70
CA ASP A 60 -19.21 -7.96 7.94
C ASP A 60 -18.62 -7.28 9.20
N LYS A 61 -17.44 -6.64 9.10
CA LYS A 61 -16.78 -5.97 10.23
C LYS A 61 -16.06 -4.69 9.79
N ASP A 62 -16.70 -3.57 10.06
CA ASP A 62 -16.19 -2.24 9.76
C ASP A 62 -15.24 -1.74 10.85
N ASN A 63 -13.99 -1.44 10.47
CA ASN A 63 -12.99 -0.77 11.32
C ASN A 63 -12.37 0.45 10.60
N ASP A 64 -12.99 0.91 9.52
CA ASP A 64 -12.46 1.97 8.66
C ASP A 64 -12.65 3.36 9.31
N LYS A 65 -12.37 4.44 8.60
CA LYS A 65 -12.47 5.83 9.13
C LYS A 65 -13.48 6.65 8.35
N TYR A 66 -14.37 5.97 7.63
CA TYR A 66 -15.48 6.56 6.92
C TYR A 66 -16.77 6.37 7.72
N HIS A 67 -17.83 7.04 7.28
CA HIS A 67 -19.14 6.94 7.91
C HIS A 67 -19.99 5.82 7.29
N GLU A 68 -19.59 5.33 6.12
CA GLU A 68 -20.09 4.13 5.45
C GLU A 68 -19.00 3.04 5.52
N ASN A 69 -19.28 1.85 5.01
CA ASN A 69 -18.36 0.71 5.11
C ASN A 69 -17.70 0.44 3.75
N CYS A 70 -16.47 0.91 3.59
CA CYS A 70 -15.73 0.78 2.33
C CYS A 70 -15.53 -0.70 1.93
N ALA A 71 -15.23 -1.56 2.91
CA ALA A 71 -15.03 -2.98 2.66
C ALA A 71 -16.29 -3.67 2.11
N LYS A 72 -17.47 -3.22 2.56
CA LYS A 72 -18.75 -3.69 2.04
C LYS A 72 -19.05 -3.13 0.65
N ASP A 73 -18.81 -1.84 0.43
CA ASP A 73 -19.13 -1.17 -0.84
C ASP A 73 -18.22 -1.61 -1.98
N GLU A 74 -16.98 -2.01 -1.68
CA GLU A 74 -16.03 -2.54 -2.66
C GLU A 74 -15.97 -4.08 -2.68
N GLY A 75 -16.66 -4.73 -1.74
CA GLY A 75 -16.82 -6.19 -1.70
C GLY A 75 -15.53 -6.96 -1.37
N SER A 76 -14.65 -6.40 -0.53
CA SER A 76 -13.33 -6.97 -0.23
C SER A 76 -12.95 -6.79 1.25
N GLY A 77 -11.92 -7.51 1.69
CA GLY A 77 -11.26 -7.23 2.96
C GLY A 77 -9.95 -6.47 2.74
N TRP A 78 -9.75 -5.34 3.42
CA TRP A 78 -8.55 -4.52 3.29
C TRP A 78 -8.33 -3.61 4.50
N TRP A 79 -7.15 -2.98 4.60
CA TRP A 79 -6.88 -1.93 5.58
C TRP A 79 -7.48 -0.60 5.12
N MET A 80 -8.81 -0.52 5.19
CA MET A 80 -9.57 0.64 4.74
C MET A 80 -9.39 1.84 5.69
N ASN A 81 -9.29 3.04 5.11
CA ASN A 81 -9.34 4.33 5.81
C ASN A 81 -10.67 5.03 5.49
N ARG A 82 -10.65 6.19 4.84
CA ARG A 82 -11.77 6.64 4.00
C ARG A 82 -11.57 6.04 2.62
N CYS A 83 -11.68 4.72 2.63
CA CYS A 83 -11.40 3.74 1.59
C CYS A 83 -9.89 3.61 1.29
N HIS A 84 -9.39 3.96 0.11
CA HIS A 84 -8.02 3.58 -0.26
C HIS A 84 -7.35 4.40 -1.37
N ALA A 85 -6.02 4.45 -1.32
CA ALA A 85 -5.13 4.73 -2.47
C ALA A 85 -4.50 3.47 -3.09
N ALA A 86 -4.53 2.35 -2.36
CA ALA A 86 -4.02 1.05 -2.77
C ALA A 86 -5.01 -0.01 -2.33
N HIS A 87 -5.37 -0.94 -3.22
CA HIS A 87 -6.34 -1.98 -2.92
C HIS A 87 -6.02 -3.23 -3.74
N LEU A 88 -5.28 -4.17 -3.15
CA LEU A 88 -4.81 -5.36 -3.89
C LEU A 88 -5.80 -6.53 -3.82
N ASN A 89 -6.83 -6.42 -2.98
CA ASN A 89 -7.90 -7.40 -2.79
C ASN A 89 -9.20 -7.04 -3.52
N GLY A 90 -9.19 -5.98 -4.34
CA GLY A 90 -10.35 -5.53 -5.09
C GLY A 90 -10.75 -6.51 -6.18
N LYS A 91 -11.89 -6.21 -6.82
CA LYS A 91 -12.44 -6.99 -7.92
C LYS A 91 -11.50 -7.01 -9.11
N TYR A 92 -11.30 -8.19 -9.67
CA TYR A 92 -10.46 -8.35 -10.87
C TYR A 92 -11.22 -7.96 -12.14
N TYR A 93 -10.87 -6.81 -12.72
CA TYR A 93 -11.38 -6.39 -14.03
C TYR A 93 -10.44 -6.85 -15.15
N GLN A 94 -10.89 -7.83 -15.95
CA GLN A 94 -10.07 -8.51 -16.97
C GLN A 94 -9.46 -7.57 -18.03
N SER A 95 -10.16 -6.48 -18.39
CA SER A 95 -9.69 -5.46 -19.34
C SER A 95 -8.66 -4.50 -18.75
N GLY A 96 -8.41 -4.58 -17.44
CA GLY A 96 -7.67 -3.59 -16.66
C GLY A 96 -8.47 -2.31 -16.47
N LYS A 97 -8.82 -1.62 -17.55
CA LYS A 97 -9.68 -0.43 -17.49
C LYS A 97 -11.13 -0.81 -17.18
N TYR A 98 -11.76 -0.07 -16.28
CA TYR A 98 -13.18 -0.15 -15.95
C TYR A 98 -13.69 1.24 -15.60
N THR A 99 -15.00 1.37 -15.41
CA THR A 99 -15.66 2.64 -15.08
C THR A 99 -16.65 2.45 -13.95
N GLU A 100 -17.18 3.55 -13.43
CA GLU A 100 -18.27 3.56 -12.44
C GLU A 100 -19.44 2.65 -12.82
N LYS A 101 -19.77 2.56 -14.12
CA LYS A 101 -20.86 1.71 -14.63
C LYS A 101 -20.59 0.22 -14.52
N ASP A 102 -19.32 -0.16 -14.42
CA ASP A 102 -18.88 -1.55 -14.29
C ASP A 102 -18.73 -1.98 -12.83
N SER A 103 -18.70 -1.02 -11.89
CA SER A 103 -18.71 -1.24 -10.44
C SER A 103 -20.12 -1.52 -9.94
N GLN A 104 -20.23 -2.35 -8.90
CA GLN A 104 -21.52 -2.68 -8.30
C GLN A 104 -22.17 -1.47 -7.60
N ASN A 105 -21.36 -0.62 -6.97
CA ASN A 105 -21.82 0.49 -6.14
C ASN A 105 -21.35 1.85 -6.67
N GLY A 106 -20.74 1.88 -7.86
CA GLY A 106 -20.25 3.11 -8.50
C GLY A 106 -18.89 3.61 -7.97
N PHE A 107 -18.18 2.79 -7.21
CA PHE A 107 -16.87 3.13 -6.64
C PHE A 107 -15.73 2.44 -7.41
N ASP A 108 -14.51 2.89 -7.18
CA ASP A 108 -13.30 2.28 -7.71
C ASP A 108 -12.93 1.00 -6.94
N ASP A 109 -13.71 -0.07 -7.15
CA ASP A 109 -13.63 -1.36 -6.45
C ASP A 109 -12.61 -2.36 -7.04
N GLY A 110 -11.68 -1.90 -7.87
CA GLY A 110 -10.73 -2.72 -8.62
C GLY A 110 -9.43 -3.02 -7.87
N ILE A 111 -8.52 -3.75 -8.53
CA ILE A 111 -7.17 -3.96 -7.98
C ILE A 111 -6.29 -2.73 -8.27
N ILE A 112 -6.17 -1.79 -7.33
CA ILE A 112 -5.63 -0.44 -7.58
C ILE A 112 -4.28 -0.18 -6.89
N TRP A 113 -3.46 0.64 -7.53
CA TRP A 113 -2.27 1.29 -6.94
C TRP A 113 -2.10 2.71 -7.48
N ALA A 114 -2.61 3.72 -6.75
CA ALA A 114 -2.83 5.08 -7.25
C ALA A 114 -1.56 5.84 -7.67
N THR A 115 -0.41 5.55 -7.04
CA THR A 115 0.87 6.18 -7.42
C THR A 115 1.45 5.64 -8.73
N TRP A 116 0.86 4.60 -9.30
CA TRP A 116 1.30 4.00 -10.57
C TRP A 116 0.25 4.13 -11.68
N HIS A 117 -1.03 3.88 -11.36
CA HIS A 117 -2.13 3.92 -12.32
C HIS A 117 -3.34 4.66 -11.75
N SER A 118 -4.21 5.13 -12.65
CA SER A 118 -5.52 5.68 -12.27
C SER A 118 -6.32 4.67 -11.44
N ARG A 119 -7.14 5.18 -10.52
CA ARG A 119 -8.06 4.36 -9.73
C ARG A 119 -9.05 3.54 -10.56
N TRP A 120 -9.25 3.90 -11.82
CA TRP A 120 -10.07 3.16 -12.79
C TRP A 120 -9.28 2.12 -13.63
N TYR A 121 -8.12 1.68 -13.13
CA TYR A 121 -7.31 0.64 -13.74
C TYR A 121 -7.00 -0.47 -12.72
N SER A 122 -7.64 -1.63 -12.91
CA SER A 122 -7.35 -2.86 -12.19
C SER A 122 -6.07 -3.50 -12.70
N LEU A 123 -5.13 -3.76 -11.81
CA LEU A 123 -3.90 -4.50 -12.12
C LEU A 123 -4.22 -5.93 -12.58
N LYS A 124 -3.41 -6.42 -13.52
CA LYS A 124 -3.54 -7.78 -14.06
C LYS A 124 -3.05 -8.85 -13.07
N GLU A 125 -2.03 -8.52 -12.30
CA GLU A 125 -1.36 -9.45 -11.39
C GLU A 125 -0.90 -8.69 -10.14
N THR A 126 -1.04 -9.31 -8.98
CA THR A 126 -0.55 -8.80 -7.70
C THR A 126 0.11 -9.92 -6.91
N THR A 127 1.09 -9.56 -6.08
CA THR A 127 1.71 -10.49 -5.14
C THR A 127 2.25 -9.71 -3.96
N MET A 128 1.76 -10.02 -2.76
CA MET A 128 2.32 -9.52 -1.51
C MET A 128 3.25 -10.60 -0.94
N LYS A 129 4.50 -10.24 -0.64
CA LYS A 129 5.50 -11.14 -0.08
C LYS A 129 6.28 -10.43 1.02
N ILE A 130 6.69 -11.18 2.03
CA ILE A 130 7.48 -10.67 3.15
C ILE A 130 8.82 -11.38 3.22
N ILE A 131 9.87 -10.64 3.57
CA ILE A 131 11.21 -11.16 3.82
C ILE A 131 11.78 -10.46 5.06
N PRO A 132 12.54 -11.16 5.93
CA PRO A 132 13.20 -10.52 7.06
C PRO A 132 14.11 -9.36 6.64
N ILE A 133 14.02 -8.21 7.33
CA ILE A 133 14.69 -6.97 6.93
C ILE A 133 16.23 -7.12 6.84
N ASN A 134 16.83 -7.97 7.67
CA ASN A 134 18.26 -8.26 7.64
C ASN A 134 18.71 -8.96 6.36
N ARG A 135 17.81 -9.62 5.61
CA ARG A 135 18.12 -10.21 4.31
C ARG A 135 18.20 -9.18 3.20
N ILE A 136 17.52 -8.05 3.33
CA ILE A 136 17.58 -6.94 2.37
C ILE A 136 18.88 -6.17 2.56
N ALA A 137 19.27 -5.89 3.80
CA ALA A 137 20.52 -5.16 4.13
C ALA A 137 21.79 -5.97 3.82
N ALA A 138 21.78 -7.29 4.00
CA ALA A 138 22.94 -8.14 3.74
C ALA A 138 23.28 -8.32 2.24
N GLY A 139 22.41 -7.86 1.33
CA GLY A 139 22.60 -7.96 -0.11
C GLY A 139 23.40 -6.82 -0.74
N GLY A 140 23.89 -5.85 0.04
CA GLY A 140 24.56 -4.65 -0.47
C GLY A 140 25.77 -4.19 0.35
N GLN A 141 26.91 -4.89 0.21
CA GLN A 141 28.28 -4.35 0.11
C GLN A 141 29.32 -5.48 0.25
N GLU A 142 29.63 -6.16 -0.85
CA GLU A 142 31.01 -6.51 -1.18
C GLU A 142 31.48 -5.52 -2.26
N SER A 143 32.11 -4.43 -1.83
CA SER A 143 32.94 -3.59 -2.70
C SER A 143 33.82 -2.68 -1.85
N GLY A 144 35.12 -2.99 -1.86
CA GLY A 144 36.18 -1.99 -1.75
C GLY A 144 36.55 -1.52 -0.35
N SER A 145 37.42 -2.28 0.31
CA SER A 145 38.37 -1.74 1.28
C SER A 145 39.11 -0.54 0.69
N LYS A 146 38.87 0.67 1.21
CA LYS A 146 39.85 1.76 1.16
C LYS A 146 40.32 2.06 2.56
N GLN A 147 41.42 1.40 2.90
CA GLN A 147 42.33 1.80 3.96
C GLN A 147 42.92 3.16 3.55
N PHE A 148 42.58 4.23 4.27
CA PHE A 148 43.36 5.46 4.22
C PHE A 148 44.44 5.35 5.28
N GLY A 149 45.68 5.16 4.80
CA GLY A 149 46.89 5.13 5.60
C GLY A 149 47.14 6.46 6.30
N GLY A 150 47.79 6.38 7.45
CA GLY A 150 48.34 7.53 8.15
C GLY A 150 49.59 8.11 7.48
N LEU A 151 50.06 9.19 8.11
CA LEU A 151 51.24 10.07 7.92
C LEU A 151 50.75 11.50 7.65
N GLY A 152 51.15 12.53 8.41
CA GLY A 152 52.18 12.62 9.44
C GLY A 152 52.14 13.96 10.16
N ASP A 153 53.19 14.15 10.95
CA ASP A 153 53.46 15.21 11.93
C ASP A 153 53.28 16.65 11.43
N ILE A 154 52.63 17.50 12.26
CA ILE A 154 53.15 18.78 12.81
C ILE A 154 52.49 18.99 14.19
#